data_AF-A0A9E7MYH1-F1
#
_entry.id   AF-A0A9E7MYH1-F1
#
_cell.length_a   1.000
_cell.length_b   1.000
_cell.length_c   1.000
_cell.angle_alpha   90.00
_cell.angle_beta   90.00
_cell.angle_gamma   90.00
#
_symmetry.space_group_name_H-M   'P 1'
#
loop_
_entity.id
_entity.type
_entity.pdbx_description
1 polymer ?
#
loop_
_entity_poly.entity_id
_entity_poly.type
_entity_poly.pdbx_seq_one_letter_code
_entity_poly.pdbx_strand_id
1 'polypeptide(L)'
;MKGKGQGSLEYLFMVAAALIIIFVVVHYLGENSVKASEQSQVASLQAQAELAKSSLQAKGFWNDEHCFYILSTSYAQDKVGSEYGISIKDKGPNGECNQNDKVLYYVDYSGSEYRDEIKALYDNDNYKLKTLKELYDLCLANDEKACKIIIALDESSWIQHGQS
;
A
#
# COMPACT_ATOMS: atom_id res chain seq x y z
N MET A 1 -0.72 67.23 30.84
CA MET A 1 -0.48 65.78 30.67
C MET A 1 0.00 65.56 29.24
N LYS A 2 1.26 65.15 29.05
CA LYS A 2 1.92 65.13 27.73
C LYS A 2 1.82 63.73 27.15
N GLY A 3 0.74 63.46 26.39
CA GLY A 3 0.57 62.20 25.67
C GLY A 3 1.56 62.15 24.51
N LYS A 4 2.65 61.39 24.68
CA LYS A 4 3.52 61.02 23.55
C LYS A 4 2.73 60.02 22.71
N GLY A 5 2.18 60.49 21.59
CA GLY A 5 1.67 59.60 20.54
C GLY A 5 2.82 58.69 20.12
N GLN A 6 2.70 57.41 20.44
CA GLN A 6 3.57 56.37 19.93
C GLN A 6 3.53 56.46 18.40
N GLY A 7 4.66 56.76 17.76
CA GLY A 7 4.71 57.02 16.33
C GLY A 7 4.13 55.83 15.56
N SER A 8 3.32 56.10 14.52
CA SER A 8 2.64 55.05 13.73
C SER A 8 3.56 53.93 13.25
N LEU A 9 4.87 54.19 13.17
CA LEU A 9 5.93 53.24 12.88
C LEU A 9 6.03 52.10 13.91
N GLU A 10 5.97 52.39 15.21
CA GLU A 10 6.07 51.36 16.26
C GLU A 10 4.83 50.47 16.30
N TYR A 11 3.65 51.05 16.02
CA TYR A 11 2.41 50.28 15.89
C TYR A 11 2.48 49.31 14.70
N LEU A 12 3.05 49.74 13.57
CA LEU A 12 3.25 48.91 12.39
C LEU A 12 4.19 47.73 12.67
N PHE A 13 5.29 47.96 13.39
CA PHE A 13 6.21 46.88 13.81
C PHE A 13 5.57 45.91 14.80
N MET A 14 4.78 46.40 15.75
CA MET A 14 4.07 45.54 16.71
C MET A 14 3.04 44.64 16.00
N VAL A 15 2.26 45.20 15.07
CA VAL A 15 1.29 44.43 14.28
C VAL A 15 1.99 43.42 13.37
N ALA A 16 3.08 43.81 12.70
CA ALA A 16 3.84 42.89 11.85
C ALA A 16 4.44 41.72 12.65
N ALA A 17 4.99 41.98 13.83
CA ALA A 17 5.52 40.94 14.70
C ALA A 17 4.42 39.97 15.16
N ALA A 18 3.24 40.49 15.53
CA ALA A 18 2.10 39.66 15.91
C ALA A 18 1.64 38.76 14.75
N LEU A 19 1.57 39.28 13.52
CA LEU A 19 1.18 38.51 12.34
C LEU A 19 2.20 37.43 11.98
N ILE A 20 3.50 37.70 12.13
CA ILE A 20 4.56 36.71 11.91
C ILE A 20 4.44 35.57 12.94
N ILE A 21 4.21 35.88 14.21
CA ILE A 21 4.04 34.86 15.26
C ILE A 21 2.82 33.98 14.96
N ILE A 22 1.68 34.58 14.57
CA ILE A 22 0.48 33.83 14.19
C ILE A 22 0.76 32.92 12.99
N PHE A 23 1.45 33.42 11.96
CA PHE A 23 1.80 32.63 10.78
C PHE A 23 2.68 31.41 11.12
N VAL A 24 3.71 31.60 11.95
CA VAL A 24 4.59 30.51 12.38
C VAL A 24 3.82 29.44 13.16
N VAL A 25 2.93 29.84 14.07
CA VAL A 25 2.11 28.89 14.84
C VAL A 25 1.16 28.10 13.92
N VAL A 26 0.48 28.77 12.98
CA VAL A 26 -0.43 28.11 12.03
C VAL A 26 0.32 27.16 11.10
N HIS A 27 1.49 27.57 10.60
CA HIS A 27 2.34 26.72 9.76
C HIS A 27 2.82 25.48 10.53
N TYR A 28 3.31 25.66 11.75
CA TYR A 28 3.80 24.57 12.61
C TYR A 28 2.69 23.58 13.02
N LEU A 29 1.47 24.05 13.26
CA LEU A 29 0.32 23.18 13.52
C LEU A 29 -0.16 22.45 12.25
N GLY A 30 -0.06 23.10 11.09
CA GLY A 30 -0.43 22.52 9.80
C GLY A 30 0.47 21.35 9.38
N GLU A 31 1.79 21.49 9.51
CA GLU A 31 2.76 20.46 9.10
C GLU A 31 2.67 19.18 9.95
N ASN A 32 2.30 19.30 11.23
CA ASN A 32 2.10 18.15 12.12
C ASN A 32 0.77 17.42 11.86
N SER A 33 -0.23 18.13 11.33
CA SER A 33 -1.55 17.55 11.04
C SER A 33 -1.55 16.67 9.79
N VAL A 34 -0.69 16.97 8.79
CA VAL A 34 -0.59 16.18 7.55
C VAL A 34 0.06 14.82 7.81
N LYS A 35 1.13 14.76 8.61
CA LYS A 35 1.82 13.50 8.96
C LYS A 35 0.95 12.55 9.80
N ALA A 36 0.11 13.10 10.69
CA ALA A 36 -0.82 12.31 11.48
C ALA A 36 -1.92 11.66 10.62
N SER A 37 -2.33 12.30 9.53
CA SER A 37 -3.31 11.77 8.58
C SER A 37 -2.76 10.60 7.77
N GLU A 38 -1.51 10.69 7.29
CA GLU A 38 -0.84 9.61 6.54
C GLU A 38 -0.63 8.38 7.43
N GLN A 39 -0.14 8.55 8.66
CA GLN A 39 0.06 7.45 9.60
C GLN A 39 -1.27 6.77 10.01
N SER A 40 -2.36 7.53 10.10
CA SER A 40 -3.69 6.98 10.36
C SER A 40 -4.23 6.13 9.20
N GLN A 41 -3.92 6.50 7.95
CA GLN A 41 -4.35 5.76 6.76
C GLN A 41 -3.61 4.43 6.64
N VAL A 42 -2.29 4.43 6.85
CA VAL A 42 -1.47 3.20 6.85
C VAL A 42 -1.92 2.22 7.92
N ALA A 43 -2.21 2.70 9.14
CA ALA A 43 -2.70 1.84 10.21
C ALA A 43 -4.03 1.15 9.87
N SER A 44 -4.92 1.84 9.16
CA SER A 44 -6.17 1.26 8.66
C SER A 44 -5.90 0.16 7.61
N LEU A 45 -4.99 0.40 6.67
CA LEU A 45 -4.60 -0.59 5.67
C LEU A 45 -3.93 -1.82 6.31
N GLN A 46 -3.09 -1.62 7.34
CA GLN A 46 -2.47 -2.73 8.08
C GLN A 46 -3.53 -3.58 8.79
N ALA A 47 -4.51 -2.96 9.45
CA ALA A 47 -5.60 -3.69 10.09
C ALA A 47 -6.42 -4.52 9.08
N GLN A 48 -6.68 -3.97 7.89
CA GLN A 48 -7.36 -4.69 6.80
C GLN A 48 -6.49 -5.83 6.26
N ALA A 49 -5.18 -5.62 6.10
CA ALA A 49 -4.25 -6.66 5.66
C ALA A 49 -4.15 -7.83 6.66
N GLU A 50 -4.23 -7.56 7.97
CA GLU A 50 -4.32 -8.60 9.00
C GLU A 50 -5.58 -9.46 8.89
N LEU A 51 -6.72 -8.82 8.64
CA LEU A 51 -7.99 -9.51 8.41
C LEU A 51 -7.92 -10.36 7.12
N ALA A 52 -7.40 -9.78 6.04
CA ALA A 52 -7.19 -10.47 4.77
C ALA A 52 -6.27 -11.68 4.94
N LYS A 53 -5.14 -11.54 5.64
CA LYS A 53 -4.25 -12.66 5.97
C LYS A 53 -4.98 -13.75 6.76
N SER A 54 -5.71 -13.38 7.81
CA SER A 54 -6.47 -14.34 8.63
C SER A 54 -7.51 -15.10 7.80
N SER A 55 -8.20 -14.40 6.89
CA SER A 55 -9.16 -14.99 5.95
C SER A 55 -8.48 -15.94 4.96
N LEU A 56 -7.37 -15.53 4.35
CA LEU A 56 -6.58 -16.36 3.44
C LEU A 56 -6.02 -17.61 4.14
N GLN A 57 -5.60 -17.49 5.40
CA GLN A 57 -5.17 -18.62 6.23
C GLN A 57 -6.33 -19.59 6.48
N ALA A 58 -7.52 -19.08 6.82
CA ALA A 58 -8.71 -19.90 7.01
C ALA A 58 -9.15 -20.63 5.71
N LYS A 59 -8.94 -19.99 4.55
CA LYS A 59 -9.20 -20.57 3.22
C LYS A 59 -8.09 -21.56 2.77
N GLY A 60 -6.96 -21.62 3.48
CA GLY A 60 -5.81 -22.44 3.10
C GLY A 60 -4.99 -21.89 1.92
N PHE A 61 -5.19 -20.61 1.56
CA PHE A 61 -4.47 -19.95 0.47
C PHE A 61 -3.19 -19.26 0.94
N TRP A 62 -3.11 -18.93 2.23
CA TRP A 62 -1.91 -18.35 2.82
C TRP A 62 -0.84 -19.40 3.05
N ASN A 63 0.32 -19.22 2.40
CA ASN A 63 1.52 -20.00 2.64
C ASN A 63 2.74 -19.08 2.46
N ASP A 64 3.65 -19.10 3.44
CA ASP A 64 4.86 -18.27 3.45
C ASP A 64 5.87 -18.72 2.37
N GLU A 65 5.70 -19.93 1.83
CA GLU A 65 6.47 -20.45 0.71
C GLU A 65 5.80 -20.22 -0.65
N HIS A 66 4.65 -19.54 -0.71
CA HIS A 66 4.05 -19.18 -2.00
C HIS A 66 4.57 -17.82 -2.49
N CYS A 67 4.99 -17.79 -3.74
CA CYS A 67 5.51 -16.62 -4.41
C CYS A 67 4.41 -15.91 -5.22
N PHE A 68 4.39 -14.59 -5.07
CA PHE A 68 3.48 -13.67 -5.73
C PHE A 68 4.13 -13.07 -6.98
N TYR A 69 3.41 -13.10 -8.09
CA TYR A 69 3.87 -12.49 -9.34
C TYR A 69 2.71 -11.87 -10.12
N ILE A 70 2.73 -10.55 -10.26
CA ILE A 70 1.77 -9.78 -11.06
C ILE A 70 2.00 -10.09 -12.53
N LEU A 71 0.92 -10.44 -13.24
CA LEU A 71 0.97 -10.78 -14.65
C LEU A 71 0.94 -9.52 -15.52
N SER A 72 1.51 -9.61 -16.72
CA SER A 72 1.29 -8.58 -17.73
C SER A 72 -0.18 -8.60 -18.17
N THR A 73 -0.71 -7.45 -18.61
CA THR A 73 -2.11 -7.34 -19.07
C THR A 73 -2.51 -8.44 -20.06
N SER A 74 -1.68 -8.68 -21.08
CA SER A 74 -2.00 -9.68 -22.11
C SER A 74 -2.01 -11.11 -21.56
N TYR A 75 -1.11 -11.42 -20.63
CA TYR A 75 -1.04 -12.75 -20.03
C TYR A 75 -2.13 -12.95 -18.96
N ALA A 76 -2.48 -11.89 -18.22
CA ALA A 76 -3.62 -11.90 -17.32
C ALA A 76 -4.92 -12.18 -18.10
N GLN A 77 -5.15 -11.50 -19.22
CA GLN A 77 -6.35 -11.70 -20.02
C GLN A 77 -6.51 -13.15 -20.49
N ASP A 78 -5.41 -13.80 -20.87
CA ASP A 78 -5.40 -15.22 -21.25
C ASP A 78 -5.71 -16.16 -20.07
N LYS A 79 -5.17 -15.87 -18.87
CA LYS A 79 -5.24 -16.79 -17.72
C LYS A 79 -6.44 -16.62 -16.81
N VAL A 80 -6.91 -15.38 -16.65
CA VAL A 80 -7.99 -15.05 -15.72
C VAL A 80 -9.17 -14.34 -16.39
N GLY A 81 -9.09 -14.03 -17.69
CA GLY A 81 -10.17 -13.34 -18.41
C GLY A 81 -10.26 -11.84 -18.15
N SER A 82 -9.32 -11.28 -17.39
CA SER A 82 -9.23 -9.85 -17.03
C SER A 82 -7.78 -9.38 -17.18
N GLU A 83 -7.54 -8.06 -17.22
CA GLU A 83 -6.19 -7.52 -17.19
C GLU A 83 -5.55 -7.48 -15.78
N TYR A 84 -6.27 -7.97 -14.77
CA TYR A 84 -5.92 -7.92 -13.35
C TYR A 84 -5.61 -9.34 -12.84
N GLY A 85 -4.49 -9.89 -13.34
CA GLY A 85 -4.05 -11.24 -13.02
C GLY A 85 -2.82 -11.27 -12.12
N ILE A 86 -2.82 -12.13 -11.11
CA ILE A 86 -1.65 -12.54 -10.33
C ILE A 86 -1.47 -14.05 -10.52
N SER A 87 -0.21 -14.50 -10.53
CA SER A 87 0.12 -15.91 -10.36
C SER A 87 0.72 -16.15 -8.98
N ILE A 88 0.22 -17.20 -8.34
CA ILE A 88 0.74 -17.72 -7.08
C ILE A 88 1.49 -19.00 -7.38
N LYS A 89 2.77 -19.04 -7.02
CA LYS A 89 3.69 -20.11 -7.39
C LYS A 89 4.27 -20.80 -6.16
N ASP A 90 4.58 -22.08 -6.32
CA ASP A 90 5.33 -22.84 -5.32
C ASP A 90 6.80 -22.42 -5.36
N LYS A 91 7.35 -21.92 -4.26
CA LYS A 91 8.77 -21.63 -4.14
C LYS A 91 9.51 -22.97 -4.23
N GLY A 92 10.17 -23.18 -5.37
CA GLY A 92 10.81 -24.44 -5.69
C GLY A 92 11.86 -24.89 -4.67
N PRO A 93 12.52 -26.05 -4.92
CA PRO A 93 13.47 -26.64 -3.97
C PRO A 93 14.71 -25.78 -3.67
N ASN A 94 14.96 -24.73 -4.46
CA ASN A 94 16.00 -23.73 -4.25
C ASN A 94 15.66 -22.72 -3.15
N GLY A 95 14.41 -22.64 -2.68
CA GLY A 95 14.02 -21.72 -1.62
C GLY A 95 14.06 -20.24 -2.05
N GLU A 96 13.95 -19.95 -3.34
CA GLU A 96 13.92 -18.58 -3.88
C GLU A 96 12.81 -18.46 -4.93
N CYS A 97 12.08 -17.34 -4.90
CA CYS A 97 11.02 -17.09 -5.87
C CYS A 97 11.58 -16.91 -7.29
N ASN A 98 11.13 -17.76 -8.22
CA ASN A 98 11.50 -17.71 -9.62
C ASN A 98 10.27 -17.49 -10.51
N GLN A 99 10.45 -16.75 -11.61
CA GLN A 99 9.38 -16.55 -12.58
C GLN A 99 8.99 -17.85 -13.29
N ASN A 100 9.86 -18.85 -13.33
CA ASN A 100 9.62 -20.15 -13.95
C ASN A 100 9.09 -21.20 -12.97
N ASP A 101 8.85 -20.82 -11.70
CA ASP A 101 8.28 -21.74 -10.72
C ASP A 101 6.87 -22.20 -11.12
N LYS A 102 6.50 -23.37 -10.60
CA LYS A 102 5.20 -23.98 -10.86
C LYS A 102 4.09 -23.06 -10.35
N VAL A 103 3.20 -22.66 -11.25
CA VAL A 103 1.97 -21.94 -10.89
C VAL A 103 1.01 -22.90 -10.20
N LEU A 104 0.59 -22.53 -9.00
CA LEU A 104 -0.43 -23.23 -8.21
C LEU A 104 -1.82 -22.62 -8.44
N TYR A 105 -1.89 -21.29 -8.46
CA TYR A 105 -3.12 -20.54 -8.67
C TYR A 105 -2.90 -19.36 -9.59
N TYR A 106 -3.93 -19.05 -10.37
CA TYR A 106 -4.13 -17.73 -10.93
C TYR A 106 -5.18 -17.00 -10.10
N VAL A 107 -4.98 -15.71 -9.91
CA VAL A 107 -5.83 -14.88 -9.07
C VAL A 107 -6.34 -13.72 -9.90
N ASP A 108 -7.66 -13.62 -10.05
CA ASP A 108 -8.33 -12.46 -10.65
C ASP A 108 -8.69 -11.46 -9.55
N TYR A 109 -7.97 -10.34 -9.52
CA TYR A 109 -8.21 -9.25 -8.57
C TYR A 109 -8.98 -8.08 -9.19
N SER A 110 -9.64 -8.30 -10.34
CA SER A 110 -10.47 -7.28 -11.00
C SER A 110 -11.57 -6.68 -10.12
N GLY A 111 -12.04 -7.43 -9.11
CA GLY A 111 -13.03 -6.98 -8.13
C GLY A 111 -12.48 -6.08 -7.03
N SER A 112 -11.16 -5.95 -6.89
CA SER A 112 -10.56 -5.20 -5.78
C SER A 112 -10.68 -3.68 -5.96
N GLU A 113 -10.79 -2.97 -4.84
CA GLU A 113 -10.67 -1.51 -4.78
C GLU A 113 -9.31 -1.03 -5.33
N TYR A 114 -8.24 -1.80 -5.09
CA TYR A 114 -6.86 -1.39 -5.39
C TYR A 114 -6.32 -1.92 -6.72
N ARG A 115 -7.18 -2.44 -7.59
CA ARG A 115 -6.77 -3.14 -8.82
C ARG A 115 -5.85 -2.31 -9.74
N ASP A 116 -6.15 -1.02 -9.92
CA ASP A 116 -5.36 -0.15 -10.81
C ASP A 116 -3.99 0.16 -10.22
N GLU A 117 -3.93 0.36 -8.90
CA GLU A 117 -2.69 0.59 -8.18
C GLU A 117 -1.78 -0.64 -8.22
N ILE A 118 -2.33 -1.83 -7.99
CA ILE A 118 -1.59 -3.10 -8.04
C ILE A 118 -1.09 -3.37 -9.45
N LYS A 119 -1.94 -3.19 -10.47
CA LYS A 119 -1.56 -3.35 -11.87
C LYS A 119 -0.38 -2.45 -12.25
N ALA A 120 -0.34 -1.23 -11.74
CA ALA A 120 0.77 -0.30 -11.97
C ALA A 120 2.10 -0.75 -11.33
N LEU A 121 2.09 -1.77 -10.45
CA LEU A 121 3.28 -2.39 -9.87
C LEU A 121 3.82 -3.55 -10.70
N TYR A 122 3.24 -3.84 -11.87
CA TYR A 122 3.78 -4.83 -12.78
C TYR A 122 5.27 -4.59 -13.05
N ASP A 123 6.07 -5.65 -12.91
CA ASP A 123 7.53 -5.66 -13.06
C ASP A 123 8.33 -4.79 -12.06
N ASN A 124 7.68 -4.29 -10.99
CA ASN A 124 8.38 -3.57 -9.93
C ASN A 124 9.16 -4.54 -9.02
N ASP A 125 10.48 -4.41 -8.96
CA ASP A 125 11.39 -5.27 -8.19
C ASP A 125 11.07 -5.37 -6.69
N ASN A 126 10.43 -4.34 -6.12
CA ASN A 126 10.07 -4.33 -4.70
C ASN A 126 8.89 -5.26 -4.38
N TYR A 127 8.01 -5.51 -5.35
CA TYR A 127 6.75 -6.24 -5.14
C TYR A 127 6.63 -7.49 -6.01
N LYS A 128 7.43 -7.63 -7.07
CA LYS A 128 7.46 -8.83 -7.91
C LYS A 128 8.28 -9.93 -7.24
N LEU A 129 7.88 -11.19 -7.46
CA LEU A 129 8.62 -12.37 -6.99
C LEU A 129 8.89 -12.33 -5.48
N LYS A 130 7.91 -11.87 -4.71
CA LYS A 130 7.93 -11.87 -3.25
C LYS A 130 7.08 -13.00 -2.71
N THR A 131 7.50 -13.59 -1.61
CA THR A 131 6.61 -14.46 -0.83
C THR A 131 5.46 -13.64 -0.24
N LEU A 132 4.34 -14.31 0.05
CA LEU A 132 3.23 -13.66 0.78
C LEU A 132 3.70 -13.09 2.13
N LYS A 133 4.63 -13.79 2.79
CA LYS A 133 5.26 -13.32 4.03
C LYS A 133 6.04 -12.03 3.81
N GLU A 134 6.90 -11.95 2.80
CA GLU A 134 7.67 -10.74 2.52
C GLU A 134 6.77 -9.54 2.21
N LEU A 135 5.68 -9.74 1.43
CA LEU A 135 4.70 -8.68 1.16
C LEU A 135 4.02 -8.21 2.45
N TYR A 136 3.67 -9.13 3.33
CA TYR A 136 3.07 -8.77 4.60
C TYR A 136 4.06 -8.08 5.55
N ASP A 137 5.32 -8.53 5.61
CA ASP A 137 6.36 -7.84 6.38
C ASP A 137 6.58 -6.41 5.86
N LEU A 138 6.53 -6.19 4.54
CA LEU A 138 6.56 -4.84 3.94
C LEU A 138 5.34 -4.00 4.36
N CYS A 139 4.15 -4.59 4.36
CA CYS A 139 2.95 -3.92 4.84
C CYS A 139 3.10 -3.46 6.31
N LEU A 140 3.61 -4.33 7.18
CA LEU A 140 3.89 -4.01 8.58
C LEU A 140 5.01 -2.97 8.74
N ALA A 141 5.89 -2.84 7.74
CA ALA A 141 6.91 -1.79 7.65
C ALA A 141 6.38 -0.46 7.07
N ASN A 142 5.06 -0.26 7.03
CA ASN A 142 4.35 0.91 6.52
C ASN A 142 4.39 1.07 4.99
N ASP A 143 4.60 -0.02 4.24
CA ASP A 143 4.43 0.00 2.79
C ASP A 143 2.95 -0.18 2.41
N GLU A 144 2.29 0.92 2.06
CA GLU A 144 0.88 0.94 1.68
C GLU A 144 0.57 0.03 0.49
N LYS A 145 1.46 -0.04 -0.50
CA LYS A 145 1.26 -0.83 -1.72
C LYS A 145 1.26 -2.32 -1.38
N ALA A 146 2.16 -2.74 -0.49
CA ALA A 146 2.21 -4.10 -0.01
C ALA A 146 0.92 -4.46 0.76
N CYS A 147 0.40 -3.56 1.62
CA CYS A 147 -0.88 -3.79 2.29
C CYS A 147 -2.04 -3.96 1.30
N LYS A 148 -2.12 -3.07 0.29
CA LYS A 148 -3.15 -3.12 -0.75
C LYS A 148 -3.11 -4.43 -1.55
N ILE A 149 -1.91 -4.94 -1.84
CA ILE A 149 -1.75 -6.27 -2.47
C ILE A 149 -2.38 -7.36 -1.60
N ILE A 150 -2.06 -7.41 -0.30
CA ILE A 150 -2.59 -8.44 0.61
C ILE A 150 -4.12 -8.35 0.72
N ILE A 151 -4.68 -7.14 0.80
CA ILE A 151 -6.13 -6.92 0.86
C ILE A 151 -6.79 -7.42 -0.45
N ALA A 152 -6.25 -7.03 -1.60
CA ALA A 152 -6.78 -7.44 -2.90
C ALA A 152 -6.78 -8.97 -3.09
N LEU A 153 -5.81 -9.68 -2.52
CA LEU A 153 -5.78 -11.14 -2.57
C LEU A 153 -6.97 -11.77 -1.82
N ASP A 154 -7.49 -11.16 -0.75
CA ASP A 154 -8.68 -11.68 -0.06
C ASP A 154 -9.98 -11.42 -0.83
N GLU A 155 -10.06 -10.27 -1.52
CA GLU A 155 -11.19 -9.85 -2.36
C GLU A 155 -11.26 -10.57 -3.72
N SER A 156 -10.18 -11.26 -4.08
CA SER A 156 -9.98 -11.84 -5.40
C SER A 156 -10.59 -13.24 -5.59
N SER A 157 -10.75 -13.62 -6.86
CA SER A 157 -11.16 -14.98 -7.25
C SER A 157 -9.93 -15.84 -7.53
N TRP A 158 -9.78 -16.93 -6.77
CA TRP A 158 -8.67 -17.87 -6.88
C TRP A 158 -9.03 -19.04 -7.81
N ILE A 159 -8.29 -19.17 -8.90
CA ILE A 159 -8.46 -20.18 -9.94
C ILE A 159 -7.31 -21.18 -9.83
N GLN A 160 -7.61 -22.41 -9.44
CA GLN A 160 -6.60 -23.46 -9.29
C GLN A 160 -6.03 -23.85 -10.66
N HIS A 161 -4.69 -23.85 -10.77
CA HIS A 161 -4.00 -24.30 -11.97
C HIS A 161 -3.63 -25.78 -11.83
N GLY A 162 -4.25 -26.64 -12.64
CA GLY A 162 -3.85 -28.05 -12.78
C GLY A 162 -4.50 -29.04 -11.81
N GLN A 163 -5.83 -29.11 -11.77
CA GLN A 163 -6.48 -30.40 -11.51
C GLN A 163 -6.83 -31.05 -12.85
N SER A 164 -5.90 -31.85 -13.36
CA SER A 164 -6.19 -32.95 -14.28
C SER A 164 -6.19 -34.25 -13.51
#